data_AF-A0A1E4IJJ3-F1
#
_entry.id   AF-A0A1E4IJJ3-F1
#
_cell.length_a   1.000
_cell.length_b   1.000
_cell.length_c   1.000
_cell.angle_alpha   90.00
_cell.angle_beta   90.00
_cell.angle_gamma   90.00
#
_symmetry.space_group_name_H-M   'P 1'
#
loop_
_entity.id
_entity.type
_entity.pdbx_description
1 polymer ?
#
loop_
_entity_poly.entity_id
_entity_poly.type
_entity_poly.pdbx_seq_one_letter_code
_entity_poly.pdbx_strand_id
1 'polypeptide(L)'
;MRKTLFLLGMLIAAGAAQADDGRYQALPLAGADGGKGGGRAFILDTRDGHVWVWTENELVVAPDGNRRYGAGFIYQGKLRPGSRPGEFIDPKQ
;
A
#
# COMPACT_ATOMS: atom_id res chain seq x y z
N MET A 1 -28.17 17.24 -19.88
CA MET A 1 -27.10 16.85 -20.84
C MET A 1 -25.69 16.87 -20.23
N ARG A 2 -25.16 17.99 -19.69
CA ARG A 2 -23.80 18.05 -19.11
C ARG A 2 -23.54 17.08 -17.93
N LYS A 3 -24.48 16.95 -16.98
CA LYS A 3 -24.36 16.04 -15.84
C LYS A 3 -24.33 14.57 -16.25
N THR A 4 -25.15 14.19 -17.23
CA THR A 4 -25.21 12.83 -17.77
C THR A 4 -23.89 12.45 -18.45
N LEU A 5 -23.29 13.38 -19.20
CA LEU A 5 -21.97 13.18 -19.80
C LEU A 5 -20.87 13.03 -18.76
N PHE A 6 -20.93 13.81 -17.68
CA PHE A 6 -19.97 13.72 -16.57
C PHE A 6 -20.05 12.38 -15.83
N LEU A 7 -21.27 11.93 -15.50
CA LEU A 7 -21.50 10.64 -14.85
C LEU A 7 -21.03 9.48 -15.74
N LEU A 8 -21.32 9.56 -17.05
CA LEU A 8 -20.87 8.55 -18.00
C LEU A 8 -19.34 8.54 -18.14
N GLY A 9 -18.71 9.71 -18.16
CA GLY A 9 -17.24 9.83 -18.16
C GLY A 9 -16.59 9.23 -16.91
N MET A 10 -17.17 9.46 -15.73
CA MET A 10 -16.70 8.84 -14.48
C MET A 10 -16.83 7.31 -14.51
N LEU A 11 -17.93 6.78 -15.07
CA LEU A 11 -18.15 5.34 -15.15
C LEU A 11 -17.12 4.65 -16.06
N ILE A 12 -16.76 5.28 -17.18
CA ILE A 12 -15.75 4.76 -18.11
C ILE A 12 -14.34 4.81 -17.49
N ALA A 13 -14.02 5.86 -16.73
CA ALA A 13 -12.73 5.99 -16.05
C ALA A 13 -12.55 4.99 -14.89
N ALA A 14 -13.63 4.49 -14.29
CA ALA A 14 -13.57 3.54 -13.18
C ALA A 14 -12.94 2.20 -13.57
N GLY A 15 -13.11 1.74 -14.82
CA GLY A 15 -12.52 0.49 -15.30
C GLY A 15 -10.99 0.52 -15.37
N ALA A 16 -10.41 1.70 -15.61
CA ALA A 16 -8.95 1.89 -15.60
C ALA A 16 -8.34 1.93 -14.19
N ALA A 17 -9.19 2.07 -13.16
CA ALA A 17 -8.76 2.03 -11.76
C ALA A 17 -8.68 0.60 -11.20
N GLN A 18 -9.07 -0.41 -11.97
CA GLN A 18 -8.92 -1.78 -11.55
C GLN A 18 -7.43 -2.15 -11.63
N ALA A 19 -6.86 -2.54 -10.49
CA ALA A 19 -5.51 -3.08 -10.47
C ALA A 19 -5.49 -4.38 -11.27
N ASP A 20 -4.48 -4.55 -12.12
CA ASP A 20 -4.23 -5.85 -12.76
C ASP A 20 -4.04 -6.91 -11.68
N ASP A 21 -4.52 -8.13 -11.96
CA ASP A 21 -4.41 -9.24 -11.04
C ASP A 21 -2.93 -9.52 -10.73
N GLY A 22 -2.56 -9.53 -9.44
CA GLY A 22 -1.17 -9.66 -9.01
C GLY A 22 -0.32 -8.38 -9.04
N ARG A 23 -0.88 -7.20 -9.35
CA ARG A 23 -0.17 -5.92 -9.21
C ARG A 23 0.32 -5.69 -7.79
N TYR A 24 -0.51 -5.98 -6.79
CA TYR A 24 -0.14 -5.83 -5.40
C TYR A 24 0.14 -7.20 -4.79
N GLN A 25 1.38 -7.41 -4.35
CA GLN A 25 1.78 -8.63 -3.65
C GLN A 25 1.97 -8.34 -2.17
N ALA A 26 1.30 -9.12 -1.31
CA ALA A 26 1.41 -9.04 0.13
C ALA A 26 2.29 -10.18 0.66
N LEU A 27 3.32 -9.85 1.41
CA LEU A 27 4.25 -10.76 2.05
C LEU A 27 4.12 -10.62 3.58
N PRO A 28 3.83 -11.68 4.34
CA PRO A 28 3.76 -11.59 5.79
C PRO A 28 5.12 -11.19 6.36
N LEU A 29 5.13 -10.26 7.32
CA LEU A 29 6.36 -9.87 8.01
C LEU A 29 6.58 -10.75 9.25
N ALA A 30 7.83 -11.11 9.53
CA ALA A 30 8.19 -11.93 10.69
C ALA A 30 7.65 -11.33 12.00
N GLY A 31 7.10 -12.18 12.87
CA GLY A 31 6.42 -11.76 14.10
C GLY A 31 4.92 -11.48 13.95
N ALA A 32 4.36 -11.60 12.73
CA ALA A 32 2.91 -11.57 12.50
C ALA A 32 2.20 -12.77 13.15
N ASP A 33 2.83 -13.95 13.15
CA ASP A 33 2.34 -15.13 13.86
C ASP A 33 3.04 -15.23 15.23
N GLY A 34 2.29 -14.95 16.31
CA GLY A 34 2.70 -15.28 17.68
C GLY A 34 3.44 -14.20 18.49
N GLY A 35 3.61 -12.98 17.98
CA GLY A 35 4.16 -11.84 18.74
C GLY A 35 3.09 -10.91 19.32
N LYS A 36 3.40 -10.19 20.41
CA LYS A 36 2.53 -9.16 21.06
C LYS A 36 2.19 -7.93 20.16
N GLY A 37 2.35 -8.03 18.84
CA GLY A 37 2.31 -6.89 17.90
C GLY A 37 1.22 -6.94 16.83
N GLY A 38 0.40 -7.99 16.76
CA GLY A 38 -0.63 -8.15 15.73
C GLY A 38 -0.08 -8.45 14.32
N GLY A 39 -0.97 -8.76 13.39
CA GLY A 39 -0.63 -9.09 12.00
C GLY A 39 0.07 -7.93 11.29
N ARG A 40 1.06 -8.27 10.45
CA ARG A 40 1.80 -7.31 9.63
C ARG A 40 2.11 -7.90 8.27
N ALA A 41 2.01 -7.06 7.23
CA ALA A 41 2.34 -7.46 5.87
C ALA A 41 3.11 -6.34 5.17
N PHE A 42 4.11 -6.72 4.38
CA PHE A 42 4.76 -5.87 3.41
C PHE A 42 4.00 -5.98 2.09
N ILE A 43 3.70 -4.83 1.48
CA ILE A 43 2.92 -4.77 0.25
C ILE A 43 3.78 -4.12 -0.83
N LEU A 44 3.96 -4.84 -1.94
CA LEU A 44 4.69 -4.39 -3.12
C LEU A 44 3.74 -4.16 -4.28
N ASP A 45 3.75 -2.96 -4.85
CA ASP A 45 3.28 -2.70 -6.20
C ASP A 45 4.32 -3.21 -7.20
N THR A 46 4.04 -4.33 -7.85
CA THR A 46 4.94 -4.99 -8.79
C THR A 46 5.09 -4.22 -10.10
N ARG A 47 4.17 -3.30 -10.40
CA ARG A 47 4.21 -2.47 -11.60
C ARG A 47 5.12 -1.26 -11.41
N ASP A 48 4.86 -0.51 -10.36
CA ASP A 48 5.53 0.77 -10.13
C ASP A 48 6.63 0.69 -9.06
N GLY A 49 6.71 -0.38 -8.27
CA GLY A 49 7.72 -0.56 -7.22
C GLY A 49 7.41 0.19 -5.93
N HIS A 50 6.20 0.75 -5.77
CA HIS A 50 5.77 1.38 -4.52
C HIS A 50 5.59 0.33 -3.42
N VAL A 51 5.92 0.72 -2.19
CA VAL A 51 5.91 -0.19 -1.05
C VAL A 51 5.21 0.41 0.17
N TRP A 52 4.46 -0.44 0.85
CA TRP A 52 3.79 -0.13 2.11
C TRP A 52 4.01 -1.22 3.12
N VAL A 53 3.83 -0.87 4.39
CA VAL A 53 3.61 -1.84 5.46
C VAL A 53 2.18 -1.68 5.93
N TRP A 54 1.44 -2.79 5.92
CA TRP A 54 0.19 -2.91 6.63
C TRP A 54 0.44 -3.48 8.03
N THR A 55 -0.28 -2.98 9.02
CA THR A 55 -0.27 -3.52 10.38
C THR A 55 -1.67 -3.44 10.98
N GLU A 56 -2.04 -4.42 11.79
CA GLU A 56 -3.30 -4.44 12.55
C GLU A 56 -3.34 -3.45 13.71
N ASN A 57 -2.18 -2.98 14.18
CA ASN A 57 -2.03 -2.27 15.45
C ASN A 57 -1.30 -0.93 15.28
N GLU A 58 -1.74 -0.10 14.34
CA GLU A 58 -1.23 1.25 14.14
C GLU A 58 -2.00 2.27 14.98
N LEU A 59 -1.30 3.29 15.50
CA LEU A 59 -1.96 4.41 16.16
C LEU A 59 -2.58 5.35 15.11
N VAL A 60 -3.90 5.21 14.89
CA VAL A 60 -4.65 5.99 13.90
C VAL A 60 -5.47 7.09 14.56
N VAL A 61 -5.66 8.21 13.85
CA VAL A 61 -6.55 9.30 14.27
C VAL A 61 -7.95 8.99 13.75
N ALA A 62 -8.90 8.85 14.66
CA ALA A 62 -10.31 8.67 14.33
C ALA A 62 -10.95 9.99 13.85
N PRO A 63 -12.11 9.93 13.17
CA PRO A 63 -12.78 11.14 12.66
C PRO A 63 -13.15 12.16 13.74
N ASP A 64 -13.29 11.72 14.99
CA ASP A 64 -13.55 12.55 16.17
C ASP A 64 -12.27 13.21 16.74
N GLY A 65 -11.11 12.98 16.13
CA GLY A 65 -9.81 13.50 16.56
C GLY A 65 -9.12 12.67 17.64
N ASN A 66 -9.77 11.64 18.18
CA ASN A 66 -9.16 10.76 19.18
C ASN A 66 -8.17 9.80 18.52
N ARG A 67 -7.16 9.37 19.28
CA ARG A 67 -6.19 8.35 18.82
C ARG A 67 -6.62 6.99 19.32
N ARG A 68 -6.60 5.99 18.43
CA ARG A 68 -6.88 4.59 18.76
C ARG A 68 -5.96 3.67 17.99
N TYR A 69 -5.79 2.45 18.49
CA TYR A 69 -5.12 1.40 17.73
C TYR A 69 -6.08 0.78 16.71
N GLY A 70 -5.57 0.48 15.51
CA GLY A 70 -6.31 -0.23 14.47
C GLY A 70 -5.47 -0.47 13.21
N ALA A 71 -6.11 -1.05 12.19
CA ALA A 71 -5.42 -1.37 10.96
C ALA A 71 -4.94 -0.10 10.21
N GLY A 72 -3.68 -0.09 9.81
CA GLY A 72 -3.06 1.04 9.13
C GLY A 72 -2.14 0.62 7.99
N PHE A 73 -2.06 1.45 6.96
CA PHE A 73 -1.08 1.34 5.87
C PHE A 73 -0.08 2.49 5.98
N ILE A 74 1.19 2.15 6.07
CA ILE A 74 2.29 3.11 6.17
C ILE A 74 3.08 3.04 4.87
N TYR A 75 3.11 4.14 4.13
CA TYR A 75 3.91 4.22 2.91
C TYR A 75 5.40 4.28 3.24
N GLN A 76 6.17 3.38 2.64
CA GLN A 76 7.61 3.28 2.89
C GLN A 76 8.45 3.91 1.77
N GLY A 77 7.85 4.17 0.61
CA GLY A 77 8.52 4.76 -0.54
C GLY A 77 8.40 3.92 -1.80
N LYS A 78 9.36 4.09 -2.70
CA LYS A 78 9.45 3.41 -3.99
C LYS A 78 10.78 2.68 -4.07
N LEU A 79 10.75 1.39 -4.42
CA LEU A 79 11.96 0.62 -4.68
C LEU A 79 12.69 1.20 -5.88
N ARG A 80 14.00 1.34 -5.76
CA ARG A 80 14.89 1.66 -6.88
C ARG A 80 15.35 0.35 -7.50
N PRO A 81 15.24 0.17 -8.83
CA PRO A 81 15.82 -0.98 -9.49
C PRO A 81 17.33 -1.06 -9.22
N GLY A 82 17.81 -2.25 -8.86
CA GLY A 82 19.23 -2.55 -8.83
C GLY A 82 19.71 -3.06 -10.18
N SER A 83 21.03 -3.08 -10.35
CA SER A 83 21.73 -3.69 -11.48
C SER A 83 22.01 -5.18 -11.29
N ARG A 84 22.04 -5.66 -10.03
CA ARG A 84 22.30 -7.06 -9.68
C ARG A 84 21.57 -7.50 -8.40
N PRO A 85 21.22 -8.79 -8.26
CA PRO A 85 20.72 -9.33 -6.99
C PRO A 85 21.70 -9.08 -5.83
N GLY A 86 21.16 -8.73 -4.66
CA GLY A 86 21.97 -8.43 -3.47
C GLY A 86 22.75 -7.11 -3.54
N GLU A 87 22.49 -6.26 -4.52
CA GLU A 87 23.01 -4.89 -4.51
C GLU A 87 22.41 -4.09 -3.36
N PHE A 88 23.28 -3.47 -2.56
CA PHE A 88 22.87 -2.44 -1.61
C PHE A 88 22.80 -1.10 -2.32
N ILE A 89 21.62 -0.49 -2.29
CA ILE A 89 21.36 0.83 -2.84
C ILE A 89 21.51 1.85 -1.71
N ASP A 90 22.48 2.76 -1.84
CA ASP A 90 22.62 3.88 -0.90
C ASP A 90 21.44 4.85 -1.10
N PRO A 91 20.63 5.11 -0.06
CA PRO A 91 19.49 6.03 -0.14
C PRO A 91 19.88 7.50 -0.36
N LYS A 92 21.17 7.86 -0.31
CA LYS A 92 21.66 9.24 -0.49
C LYS A 92 22.20 9.55 -1.90
N GLN A 93 22.18 8.58 -2.82
CA GLN A 93 22.60 8.77 -4.23
C GLN A 93 21.40 8.86 -5.17
#